data_AF-X0ZFM7-F1
#
_entry.id   AF-X0ZFM7-F1
#
_cell.length_a   1.000
_cell.length_b   1.000
_cell.length_c   1.000
_cell.angle_alpha   90.00
_cell.angle_beta   90.00
_cell.angle_gamma   90.00
#
_symmetry.space_group_name_H-M   'P 1'
#
loop_
_entity.id
_entity.type
_entity.pdbx_description
1 polymer ?
#
loop_
_entity_poly.entity_id
_entity_poly.type
_entity_poly.pdbx_seq_one_letter_code
_entity_poly.pdbx_strand_id
1 'polypeptide(L)'
;MYLKVTMEEFFKQDNNFEYVLQPLQDIHLHSHSSYEIQQNGNITYVYVFLGIALLVILIAGINFMNLSTARSGKRAKEVGVRKVTGASRKMLIVQFLTESVLQCFIALFLAFVFVELFLPGFNNILETDLDLMNDHLGLTITFSIIITIIYGLFAGSYPAFFLSGFQPVAVLKGDFTKTKGGALLRKILVIIQFTSSTILIIGMIIIFTQISFLHNKDLGFKGDQVIIAPIKTAKMAENFRNYKDIFLTNSNMLSISRADYFPGD
;
A
#
# COMPACT_ATOMS: atom_id res chain seq x y z
N MET A 1 35.95 -16.43 3.41
CA MET A 1 36.37 -17.51 2.48
C MET A 1 37.64 -17.08 1.77
N TYR A 2 38.79 -17.69 2.09
CA TYR A 2 40.04 -17.39 1.38
C TYR A 2 40.15 -18.35 0.19
N LEU A 3 39.97 -17.82 -1.02
CA LEU A 3 40.23 -18.56 -2.25
C LEU A 3 41.72 -18.95 -2.26
N LYS A 4 42.02 -20.24 -2.11
CA LYS A 4 43.37 -20.81 -2.25
C LYS A 4 43.78 -20.96 -3.74
N VAL A 5 43.30 -20.07 -4.59
CA VAL A 5 43.59 -20.04 -6.03
C VAL A 5 44.23 -18.70 -6.36
N THR A 6 45.23 -18.72 -7.22
CA THR A 6 45.85 -17.50 -7.74
C THR A 6 44.84 -16.78 -8.64
N MET A 7 44.96 -15.45 -8.75
CA MET A 7 44.03 -14.66 -9.58
C MET A 7 43.97 -15.16 -11.04
N GLU A 8 45.08 -15.65 -11.59
CA GLU A 8 45.11 -16.25 -12.92
C GLU A 8 44.31 -17.54 -13.05
N GLU A 9 44.28 -18.40 -12.01
CA GLU A 9 43.47 -19.62 -11.99
C GLU A 9 41.97 -19.32 -11.82
N PHE A 10 41.65 -18.26 -11.06
CA PHE A 10 40.27 -17.80 -10.85
C PHE A 10 39.63 -17.28 -12.15
N PHE A 11 40.33 -16.45 -12.91
CA PHE A 11 39.83 -15.93 -14.19
C PHE A 11 39.82 -16.99 -15.31
N LYS A 12 40.67 -18.03 -15.25
CA LYS A 12 40.60 -19.19 -16.15
C LYS A 12 39.36 -20.07 -15.95
N GLN A 13 38.71 -19.96 -14.80
CA GLN A 13 37.48 -20.69 -14.47
C GLN A 13 36.19 -19.98 -14.93
N ASP A 14 36.30 -18.95 -15.79
CA ASP A 14 35.19 -18.13 -16.29
C ASP A 14 34.42 -17.37 -15.18
N ASN A 15 35.05 -17.20 -14.01
CA ASN A 15 34.51 -16.37 -12.94
C ASN A 15 34.90 -14.91 -13.18
N ASN A 16 34.00 -14.14 -13.77
CA ASN A 16 34.17 -12.70 -13.98
C ASN A 16 33.61 -11.91 -12.81
N PHE A 17 34.45 -11.10 -12.16
CA PHE A 17 33.99 -10.04 -11.27
C PHE A 17 33.60 -8.84 -12.14
N GLU A 18 32.33 -8.72 -12.45
CA GLU A 18 31.80 -7.54 -13.13
C GLU A 18 31.49 -6.47 -12.09
N TYR A 19 32.21 -5.34 -12.17
CA TYR A 19 31.89 -4.17 -11.36
C TYR A 19 30.67 -3.48 -11.97
N VAL A 20 29.50 -3.66 -11.35
CA VAL A 20 28.27 -2.98 -11.75
C VAL A 20 28.20 -1.64 -11.03
N LEU A 21 28.02 -0.56 -11.79
CA LEU A 21 27.76 0.76 -11.23
C LEU A 21 26.26 0.89 -10.96
N GLN A 22 25.90 1.28 -9.73
CA GLN A 22 24.52 1.58 -9.36
C GLN A 22 24.37 3.06 -9.00
N PRO A 23 23.38 3.78 -9.58
CA PRO A 23 23.08 5.14 -9.17
C PRO A 23 22.75 5.22 -7.67
N LEU A 24 23.29 6.22 -6.98
CA LEU A 24 23.13 6.38 -5.54
C LEU A 24 21.65 6.48 -5.10
N GLN A 25 20.80 7.06 -5.95
CA GLN A 25 19.36 7.21 -5.68
C GLN A 25 18.58 5.90 -5.74
N ASP A 26 19.08 4.90 -6.50
CA ASP A 26 18.38 3.62 -6.70
C ASP A 26 18.74 2.59 -5.64
N ILE A 27 19.77 2.85 -4.81
CA ILE A 27 20.24 1.90 -3.81
C ILE A 27 19.10 1.51 -2.86
N HIS A 28 18.36 2.50 -2.34
CA HIS A 28 17.34 2.28 -1.32
C HIS A 28 16.19 1.36 -1.76
N LEU A 29 15.84 1.29 -3.05
CA LEU A 29 14.67 0.51 -3.54
C LEU A 29 15.02 -0.69 -4.43
N HIS A 30 16.23 -0.73 -4.98
CA HIS A 30 16.62 -1.72 -5.99
C HIS A 30 17.89 -2.50 -5.64
N SER A 31 18.72 -2.01 -4.73
CA SER A 31 19.95 -2.73 -4.40
C SER A 31 19.65 -3.93 -3.49
N HIS A 32 20.37 -5.02 -3.72
CA HIS A 32 20.32 -6.26 -2.94
C HIS A 32 21.75 -6.71 -2.61
N SER A 33 22.65 -5.75 -2.39
CA SER A 33 24.06 -6.03 -2.16
C SER A 33 24.29 -6.43 -0.70
N SER A 34 25.15 -7.41 -0.47
CA SER A 34 25.41 -7.95 0.87
C SER A 34 26.10 -6.96 1.83
N TYR A 35 26.61 -5.84 1.33
CA TYR A 35 27.34 -4.84 2.12
C TYR A 35 26.79 -3.45 1.84
N GLU A 36 25.75 -3.07 2.58
CA GLU A 36 25.09 -1.78 2.46
C GLU A 36 25.05 -1.05 3.79
N ILE A 37 25.01 0.29 3.72
CA ILE A 37 25.10 1.16 4.89
C ILE A 37 23.80 1.11 5.72
N GLN A 38 22.67 0.81 5.08
CA GLN A 38 21.35 0.74 5.70
C GLN A 38 20.54 -0.40 5.06
N GLN A 39 19.53 -0.91 5.78
CA GLN A 39 18.58 -1.87 5.23
C GLN A 39 17.80 -1.22 4.07
N ASN A 40 17.80 -1.88 2.92
CA ASN A 40 17.06 -1.40 1.76
C ASN A 40 15.57 -1.68 1.86
N GLY A 41 14.78 -0.78 1.30
CA GLY A 41 13.40 -1.03 0.97
C GLY A 41 13.26 -1.93 -0.27
N ASN A 42 12.07 -2.50 -0.44
CA ASN A 42 11.74 -3.26 -1.63
C ASN A 42 10.68 -2.51 -2.45
N ILE A 43 11.00 -2.16 -3.69
CA ILE A 43 10.06 -1.48 -4.60
C ILE A 43 8.75 -2.26 -4.78
N THR A 44 8.77 -3.58 -4.62
CA THR A 44 7.58 -4.43 -4.66
C THR A 44 6.55 -4.00 -3.61
N TYR A 45 6.98 -3.61 -2.40
CA TYR A 45 6.07 -3.10 -1.38
C TYR A 45 5.40 -1.81 -1.82
N VAL A 46 6.13 -0.90 -2.47
CA VAL A 46 5.57 0.35 -3.02
C VAL A 46 4.51 0.04 -4.08
N TYR A 47 4.78 -0.88 -5.00
CA TYR A 47 3.81 -1.28 -6.02
C TYR A 47 2.58 -1.97 -5.43
N VAL A 48 2.76 -2.81 -4.42
CA VAL A 48 1.65 -3.47 -3.71
C VAL A 48 0.78 -2.42 -3.00
N PHE A 49 1.37 -1.48 -2.27
CA PHE A 49 0.63 -0.40 -1.61
C PHE A 49 -0.12 0.49 -2.62
N LEU A 50 0.52 0.84 -3.73
CA LEU A 50 -0.13 1.60 -4.81
C LEU A 50 -1.33 0.83 -5.40
N GLY A 51 -1.16 -0.48 -5.63
CA GLY A 51 -2.22 -1.36 -6.12
C GLY A 51 -3.41 -1.44 -5.15
N ILE A 52 -3.14 -1.59 -3.85
CA ILE A 52 -4.17 -1.59 -2.80
C ILE A 52 -4.89 -0.25 -2.76
N ALA A 53 -4.15 0.87 -2.77
CA ALA A 53 -4.74 2.21 -2.76
C ALA A 53 -5.67 2.44 -3.95
N LEU A 54 -5.26 2.06 -5.16
CA LEU A 54 -6.09 2.15 -6.36
C LEU A 54 -7.36 1.29 -6.27
N LEU A 55 -7.24 0.06 -5.78
CA LEU A 55 -8.40 -0.83 -5.59
C LEU A 55 -9.39 -0.26 -4.57
N VAL A 56 -8.91 0.27 -3.43
CA VAL A 56 -9.76 0.88 -2.40
C VAL A 56 -10.50 2.10 -2.95
N ILE A 57 -9.79 2.99 -3.66
CA ILE A 57 -10.39 4.17 -4.31
C ILE A 57 -11.48 3.75 -5.31
N LEU A 58 -11.21 2.74 -6.13
CA LEU A 58 -12.17 2.20 -7.09
C LEU A 58 -13.40 1.63 -6.39
N ILE A 59 -13.23 0.80 -5.36
CA ILE A 59 -14.34 0.21 -4.59
C ILE A 59 -15.18 1.31 -3.96
N ALA A 60 -14.57 2.31 -3.33
CA ALA A 60 -15.26 3.44 -2.72
C ALA A 60 -16.06 4.24 -3.77
N GLY A 61 -15.50 4.42 -4.97
CA GLY A 61 -16.14 5.20 -6.04
C GLY A 61 -17.38 4.48 -6.56
N ILE A 62 -17.26 3.17 -6.79
CA ILE A 62 -18.38 2.33 -7.18
C ILE A 62 -19.45 2.28 -6.07
N ASN A 63 -19.04 2.18 -4.81
CA ASN A 63 -19.95 2.19 -3.68
C ASN A 63 -20.78 3.49 -3.63
N PHE A 64 -20.11 4.64 -3.79
CA PHE A 64 -20.76 5.94 -3.88
C PHE A 64 -21.75 6.02 -5.04
N MET A 65 -21.37 5.56 -6.24
CA MET A 65 -22.26 5.49 -7.41
C MET A 65 -23.49 4.63 -7.11
N ASN A 66 -23.30 3.46 -6.49
CA ASN A 66 -24.38 2.53 -6.14
C ASN A 66 -25.34 3.15 -5.13
N LEU A 67 -24.82 3.81 -4.08
CA LEU A 67 -25.63 4.48 -3.07
C LEU A 67 -26.41 5.67 -3.63
N SER A 68 -25.76 6.49 -4.46
CA SER A 68 -26.37 7.65 -5.11
C SER A 68 -27.50 7.21 -6.07
N THR A 69 -27.29 6.12 -6.80
CA THR A 69 -28.30 5.53 -7.68
C THR A 69 -29.41 4.80 -6.91
N ALA A 70 -29.14 4.18 -5.76
CA ALA A 70 -30.19 3.61 -4.90
C ALA A 70 -31.15 4.71 -4.39
N ARG A 71 -30.64 5.92 -4.16
CA ARG A 71 -31.42 7.10 -3.77
C ARG A 71 -32.03 7.87 -4.95
N SER A 72 -31.88 7.36 -6.18
CA SER A 72 -32.31 8.03 -7.41
C SER A 72 -33.79 8.36 -7.45
N GLY A 73 -34.67 7.54 -6.85
CA GLY A 73 -36.12 7.81 -6.87
C GLY A 73 -36.52 9.13 -6.20
N LYS A 74 -35.88 9.52 -5.09
CA LYS A 74 -36.11 10.81 -4.44
C LYS A 74 -35.52 11.95 -5.29
N ARG A 75 -34.26 11.79 -5.73
CA ARG A 75 -33.55 12.79 -6.57
C ARG A 75 -34.20 12.99 -7.93
N ALA A 76 -34.86 11.97 -8.48
CA ALA A 76 -35.56 12.05 -9.76
C ALA A 76 -36.72 13.05 -9.68
N LYS A 77 -37.48 13.06 -8.57
CA LYS A 77 -38.57 14.04 -8.36
C LYS A 77 -38.03 15.47 -8.33
N GLU A 78 -36.93 15.71 -7.59
CA GLU A 78 -36.27 17.02 -7.55
C GLU A 78 -35.79 17.47 -8.93
N VAL A 79 -35.13 16.58 -9.67
CA VAL A 79 -34.69 16.84 -11.06
C VAL A 79 -35.87 17.12 -11.99
N GLY A 80 -36.96 16.36 -11.85
CA GLY A 80 -38.19 16.54 -12.62
C GLY A 80 -38.78 17.93 -12.43
N VAL A 81 -38.91 18.37 -11.17
CA VAL A 81 -39.39 19.73 -10.84
C VAL A 81 -38.46 20.79 -11.46
N ARG A 82 -37.14 20.66 -11.27
CA ARG A 82 -36.16 21.62 -11.83
C ARG A 82 -36.21 21.73 -13.35
N LYS A 83 -36.40 20.61 -14.06
CA LYS A 83 -36.53 20.61 -15.52
C LYS A 83 -37.83 21.28 -16.00
N VAL A 84 -38.93 21.07 -15.28
CA VAL A 84 -40.20 21.75 -15.58
C VAL A 84 -40.08 23.25 -15.35
N THR A 85 -39.28 23.68 -14.35
CA THR A 85 -38.96 25.10 -14.13
C THR A 85 -37.85 25.63 -15.05
N GLY A 86 -37.44 24.88 -16.08
CA GLY A 86 -36.51 25.35 -17.13
C GLY A 86 -35.04 24.96 -16.97
N ALA A 87 -34.66 24.14 -15.98
CA ALA A 87 -33.27 23.70 -15.83
C ALA A 87 -32.82 22.79 -16.99
N SER A 88 -31.72 23.16 -17.65
CA SER A 88 -31.14 22.34 -18.72
C SER A 88 -30.42 21.11 -18.16
N ARG A 89 -30.26 20.07 -19.00
CA ARG A 89 -29.49 18.87 -18.62
C ARG A 89 -28.04 19.20 -18.24
N LYS A 90 -27.39 20.13 -18.95
CA LYS A 90 -26.01 20.56 -18.67
C LYS A 90 -25.90 21.20 -17.28
N MET A 91 -26.86 22.05 -16.91
CA MET A 91 -26.90 22.67 -15.58
C MET A 91 -26.96 21.64 -14.45
N LEU A 92 -27.79 20.61 -14.61
CA LEU A 92 -27.91 19.52 -13.64
C LEU A 92 -26.64 18.67 -13.54
N ILE A 93 -25.99 18.39 -14.67
CA ILE A 93 -24.71 17.64 -14.69
C ILE A 93 -23.65 18.41 -13.91
N VAL A 94 -23.46 19.70 -14.20
CA VAL A 94 -22.47 20.54 -13.51
C VAL A 94 -22.78 20.61 -12.02
N GLN A 95 -24.04 20.77 -11.64
CA GLN A 95 -24.45 20.77 -10.23
C GLN A 95 -24.07 19.47 -9.52
N PHE A 96 -24.41 18.30 -10.09
CA PHE A 96 -24.13 17.01 -9.46
C PHE A 96 -22.63 16.69 -9.39
N LEU A 97 -21.85 17.08 -10.41
CA LEU A 97 -20.39 16.94 -10.38
C LEU A 97 -19.79 17.83 -9.30
N THR A 98 -20.26 19.08 -9.19
CA THR A 98 -19.80 20.02 -8.15
C THR A 98 -20.14 19.50 -6.74
N GLU A 99 -21.35 18.97 -6.53
CA GLU A 99 -21.75 18.35 -5.26
C GLU A 99 -20.84 17.17 -4.90
N SER A 100 -20.51 16.32 -5.88
CA SER A 100 -19.66 15.15 -5.67
C SER A 100 -18.21 15.55 -5.34
N VAL A 101 -17.66 16.51 -6.08
CA VAL A 101 -16.31 17.04 -5.82
C VAL A 101 -16.23 17.70 -4.46
N LEU A 102 -17.23 18.51 -4.09
CA LEU A 102 -17.27 19.16 -2.77
C LEU A 102 -17.36 18.14 -1.63
N GLN A 103 -18.13 17.07 -1.80
CA GLN A 103 -18.17 15.96 -0.85
C GLN A 103 -16.82 15.24 -0.73
N CYS A 104 -16.09 15.07 -1.84
CA CYS A 104 -14.73 14.52 -1.82
C CYS A 104 -13.73 15.44 -1.10
N PHE A 105 -13.86 16.77 -1.20
CA PHE A 105 -13.02 17.69 -0.44
C PHE A 105 -13.27 17.63 1.07
N ILE A 106 -14.53 17.46 1.48
CA ILE A 106 -14.86 17.22 2.90
C ILE A 106 -14.23 15.90 3.38
N ALA A 107 -14.33 14.85 2.56
CA ALA A 107 -13.69 13.57 2.86
C ALA A 107 -12.15 13.68 2.93
N LEU A 108 -11.53 14.47 2.05
CA LEU A 108 -10.09 14.71 2.06
C LEU A 108 -9.64 15.38 3.36
N PHE A 109 -10.38 16.38 3.83
CA PHE A 109 -10.09 17.02 5.12
C PHE A 109 -10.14 16.00 6.28
N LEU A 110 -11.18 15.16 6.31
CA LEU A 110 -11.29 14.09 7.31
C LEU A 110 -10.16 13.05 7.16
N ALA A 111 -9.72 12.77 5.93
CA ALA A 111 -8.63 11.84 5.69
C ALA A 111 -7.32 12.34 6.30
N PHE A 112 -6.98 13.63 6.18
CA PHE A 112 -5.80 14.19 6.85
C PHE A 112 -5.87 14.06 8.37
N VAL A 113 -7.04 14.32 8.96
CA VAL A 113 -7.26 14.14 10.41
C VAL A 113 -7.05 12.68 10.82
N PHE A 114 -7.57 11.72 10.04
CA PHE A 114 -7.39 10.30 10.34
C PHE A 114 -5.95 9.83 10.14
N VAL A 115 -5.27 10.29 9.09
CA VAL A 115 -3.85 9.93 8.88
C VAL A 115 -3.02 10.40 10.07
N GLU A 116 -3.16 11.66 10.49
CA GLU A 116 -2.46 12.19 11.68
C GLU A 116 -2.77 11.39 12.95
N LEU A 117 -4.03 10.99 13.14
CA LEU A 117 -4.45 10.21 14.31
C LEU A 117 -3.86 8.79 14.34
N PHE A 118 -3.75 8.14 13.18
CA PHE A 118 -3.30 6.75 13.07
C PHE A 118 -1.80 6.60 12.80
N LEU A 119 -1.11 7.66 12.35
CA LEU A 119 0.32 7.65 12.05
C LEU A 119 1.19 7.16 13.21
N PRO A 120 0.97 7.57 14.48
CA PRO A 120 1.79 7.10 15.59
C PRO A 120 1.71 5.58 15.80
N GLY A 121 0.50 5.01 15.65
CA GLY A 121 0.30 3.56 15.75
C GLY A 121 0.96 2.81 14.59
N PHE A 122 0.90 3.38 13.39
CA PHE A 122 1.58 2.83 12.21
C PHE A 122 3.10 2.84 12.38
N ASN A 123 3.67 3.96 12.83
CA ASN A 123 5.10 4.12 13.11
C ASN A 123 5.61 3.14 14.17
N ASN A 124 4.81 2.88 15.22
CA ASN A 124 5.19 1.92 16.25
C ASN A 124 5.23 0.46 15.72
N ILE A 125 4.29 0.10 14.85
CA ILE A 125 4.21 -1.27 14.30
C ILE A 125 5.28 -1.52 13.24
N LEU A 126 5.60 -0.52 12.42
CA LEU A 126 6.55 -0.65 11.33
C LEU A 126 7.96 -0.18 11.66
N GLU A 127 8.18 0.31 12.89
CA GLU A 127 9.45 0.90 13.32
C GLU A 127 9.94 2.02 12.36
N THR A 128 8.99 2.81 11.86
CA THR A 128 9.23 3.94 10.95
C THR A 128 9.05 5.28 11.63
N ASP A 129 9.67 6.32 11.09
CA ASP A 129 9.51 7.71 11.54
C ASP A 129 8.85 8.56 10.44
N LEU A 130 7.59 8.23 10.13
CA LEU A 130 6.81 8.98 9.15
C LEU A 130 6.13 10.16 9.83
N ASP A 131 6.28 11.34 9.24
CA ASP A 131 5.58 12.55 9.63
C ASP A 131 4.85 13.14 8.42
N LEU A 132 3.61 13.59 8.64
CA LEU A 132 2.84 14.35 7.66
C LEU A 132 3.46 15.74 7.43
N MET A 133 4.00 16.36 8.47
CA MET A 133 4.59 17.71 8.45
C MET A 133 6.07 17.69 8.01
N ASN A 134 6.36 16.96 6.93
CA ASN A 134 7.71 16.86 6.37
C ASN A 134 8.02 17.91 5.29
N ASP A 135 9.26 17.94 4.81
CA ASP A 135 9.73 18.85 3.75
C ASP A 135 8.95 18.73 2.42
N HIS A 136 8.24 17.61 2.21
CA HIS A 136 7.44 17.33 1.02
C HIS A 136 5.95 17.62 1.20
N LEU A 137 5.53 18.24 2.31
CA LEU A 137 4.13 18.56 2.62
C LEU A 137 3.41 19.28 1.46
N GLY A 138 4.08 20.24 0.81
CA GLY A 138 3.51 20.99 -0.32
C GLY A 138 3.19 20.10 -1.53
N LEU A 139 4.04 19.12 -1.82
CA LEU A 139 3.84 18.15 -2.89
C LEU A 139 2.69 17.20 -2.53
N THR A 140 2.65 16.71 -1.29
CA THR A 140 1.58 15.86 -0.77
C THR A 140 0.21 16.54 -0.89
N ILE A 141 0.08 17.78 -0.42
CA ILE A 141 -1.18 18.54 -0.51
C ILE A 141 -1.58 18.75 -1.98
N THR A 142 -0.63 19.15 -2.84
CA THR A 142 -0.91 19.39 -4.26
C THR A 142 -1.40 18.12 -4.96
N PHE A 143 -0.72 16.99 -4.72
CA PHE A 143 -1.10 15.69 -5.25
C PHE A 143 -2.47 15.25 -4.74
N SER A 144 -2.73 15.40 -3.43
CA SER A 144 -4.02 15.10 -2.79
C SER A 144 -5.18 15.92 -3.37
N ILE A 145 -4.97 17.20 -3.68
CA ILE A 145 -6.00 18.05 -4.30
C ILE A 145 -6.28 17.57 -5.73
N ILE A 146 -5.23 17.32 -6.52
CA ILE A 146 -5.37 16.86 -7.92
C ILE A 146 -6.14 15.53 -7.97
N ILE A 147 -5.74 14.56 -7.15
CA ILE A 147 -6.40 13.24 -7.14
C ILE A 147 -7.84 13.35 -6.65
N THR A 148 -8.14 14.23 -5.69
CA THR A 148 -9.50 14.45 -5.17
C THR A 148 -10.43 15.03 -6.23
N ILE A 149 -9.94 15.96 -7.05
CA ILE A 149 -10.73 16.53 -8.17
C ILE A 149 -11.00 15.44 -9.21
N ILE A 150 -9.96 14.74 -9.66
CA ILE A 150 -10.07 13.67 -10.66
C ILE A 150 -11.04 12.59 -10.16
N TYR A 151 -10.88 12.17 -8.91
CA TYR A 151 -11.71 11.16 -8.29
C TYR A 151 -13.16 11.62 -8.09
N GLY A 152 -13.40 12.86 -7.64
CA GLY A 152 -14.74 13.41 -7.47
C GLY A 152 -15.50 13.50 -8.79
N LEU A 153 -14.80 13.86 -9.88
CA LEU A 153 -15.36 13.82 -11.24
C LEU A 153 -15.66 12.38 -11.67
N PHE A 154 -14.75 11.44 -11.43
CA PHE A 154 -14.95 10.02 -11.72
C PHE A 154 -16.17 9.46 -10.97
N ALA A 155 -16.21 9.59 -9.63
CA ALA A 155 -17.28 9.06 -8.78
C ALA A 155 -18.64 9.74 -9.05
N GLY A 156 -18.64 11.04 -9.31
CA GLY A 156 -19.85 11.82 -9.61
C GLY A 156 -20.38 11.66 -11.04
N SER A 157 -19.55 11.17 -11.97
CA SER A 157 -19.91 11.07 -13.40
C SER A 157 -21.18 10.26 -13.61
N TYR A 158 -21.25 9.03 -13.11
CA TYR A 158 -22.39 8.15 -13.34
C TYR A 158 -23.71 8.72 -12.79
N PRO A 159 -23.80 9.11 -11.50
CA PRO A 159 -24.99 9.80 -10.99
C PRO A 159 -25.35 11.05 -11.80
N ALA A 160 -24.38 11.89 -12.18
CA ALA A 160 -24.65 13.12 -12.91
C ALA A 160 -25.27 12.84 -14.29
N PHE A 161 -24.71 11.91 -15.07
CA PHE A 161 -25.23 11.59 -16.41
C PHE A 161 -26.53 10.79 -16.37
N PHE A 162 -26.67 9.88 -15.41
CA PHE A 162 -27.85 9.04 -15.24
C PHE A 162 -29.05 9.84 -14.72
N LEU A 163 -28.89 10.58 -13.61
CA LEU A 163 -29.98 11.35 -12.99
C LEU A 163 -30.41 12.54 -13.85
N SER A 164 -29.47 13.24 -14.49
CA SER A 164 -29.79 14.35 -15.40
C SER A 164 -30.55 13.90 -16.65
N GLY A 165 -30.58 12.60 -16.96
CA GLY A 165 -31.29 12.03 -18.10
C GLY A 165 -32.80 11.85 -17.90
N PHE A 166 -33.32 11.97 -16.67
CA PHE A 166 -34.73 11.63 -16.39
C PHE A 166 -35.73 12.57 -17.09
N GLN A 167 -36.77 11.98 -17.68
CA GLN A 167 -37.88 12.72 -18.30
C GLN A 167 -38.93 13.10 -17.26
N PRO A 168 -39.33 14.38 -17.13
CA PRO A 168 -40.29 14.83 -16.11
C PRO A 168 -41.62 14.08 -16.14
N VAL A 169 -42.13 13.77 -17.34
CA VAL A 169 -43.41 13.07 -17.54
C VAL A 169 -43.37 11.64 -16.98
N ALA A 170 -42.25 10.94 -17.12
CA ALA A 170 -42.08 9.58 -16.59
C ALA A 170 -41.92 9.57 -15.06
N VAL A 171 -41.19 10.55 -14.52
CA VAL A 171 -40.97 10.72 -13.08
C VAL A 171 -42.25 11.05 -12.32
N LEU A 172 -43.08 11.95 -12.86
CA LEU A 172 -44.33 12.37 -12.23
C LEU A 172 -45.42 11.30 -12.30
N LYS A 173 -45.38 10.41 -13.30
CA LYS A 173 -46.26 9.24 -13.40
C LYS A 173 -45.80 8.04 -12.56
N GLY A 174 -44.66 8.13 -11.88
CA GLY A 174 -44.13 7.07 -11.02
C GLY A 174 -43.53 5.87 -11.77
N ASP A 175 -43.37 5.94 -13.09
CA ASP A 175 -42.80 4.85 -13.90
C ASP A 175 -41.27 4.93 -13.89
N PHE A 176 -40.67 4.59 -12.74
CA PHE A 176 -39.21 4.55 -12.53
C PHE A 176 -38.54 3.32 -13.15
N THR A 177 -39.29 2.45 -13.83
CA THR A 177 -38.86 1.08 -14.16
C THR A 177 -38.25 0.91 -15.55
N LYS A 178 -38.32 1.93 -16.42
CA LYS A 178 -38.05 1.79 -17.87
C LYS A 178 -36.66 2.19 -18.38
N THR A 179 -35.60 2.18 -17.56
CA THR A 179 -34.21 2.30 -18.08
C THR A 179 -33.44 0.99 -17.93
N LYS A 180 -33.65 0.04 -18.85
CA LYS A 180 -32.97 -1.26 -18.91
C LYS A 180 -31.43 -1.14 -18.83
N GLY A 181 -30.84 -0.09 -19.42
CA GLY A 181 -29.39 0.15 -19.40
C GLY A 181 -28.81 0.55 -18.03
N GLY A 182 -29.55 1.33 -17.23
CA GLY A 182 -29.10 1.75 -15.90
C GLY A 182 -29.04 0.59 -14.91
N ALA A 183 -29.99 -0.35 -14.99
CA ALA A 183 -30.02 -1.54 -14.15
C ALA A 183 -28.87 -2.51 -14.47
N LEU A 184 -28.52 -2.70 -15.74
CA LEU A 184 -27.40 -3.56 -16.15
C LEU A 184 -26.06 -2.99 -15.67
N LEU A 185 -25.81 -1.71 -15.90
CA LEU A 185 -24.55 -1.08 -15.50
C LEU A 185 -24.36 -1.13 -13.98
N ARG A 186 -25.42 -0.86 -13.20
CA ARG A 186 -25.39 -1.02 -11.75
C ARG A 186 -25.07 -2.46 -11.33
N LYS A 187 -25.67 -3.47 -11.97
CA LYS A 187 -25.35 -4.87 -11.67
C LYS A 187 -23.87 -5.18 -11.91
N ILE A 188 -23.31 -4.73 -13.04
CA ILE A 188 -21.88 -4.91 -13.35
C ILE A 188 -21.00 -4.22 -12.31
N LEU A 189 -21.29 -2.95 -11.99
CA LEU A 189 -20.56 -2.19 -10.99
C LEU A 189 -20.58 -2.89 -9.62
N VAL A 190 -21.76 -3.35 -9.17
CA VAL A 190 -21.91 -4.08 -7.91
C VAL A 190 -21.08 -5.38 -7.90
N ILE A 191 -21.11 -6.15 -8.99
CA ILE A 191 -20.34 -7.39 -9.10
C ILE A 191 -18.83 -7.10 -9.02
N ILE A 192 -18.33 -6.10 -9.75
CA ILE A 192 -16.92 -5.68 -9.69
C ILE A 192 -16.55 -5.27 -8.26
N GLN A 193 -17.36 -4.42 -7.62
CA GLN A 193 -17.12 -3.95 -6.25
C GLN A 193 -16.97 -5.12 -5.25
N PHE A 194 -17.93 -6.04 -5.25
CA PHE A 194 -17.90 -7.17 -4.31
C PHE A 194 -16.77 -8.15 -4.62
N THR A 195 -16.46 -8.38 -5.90
CA THR A 195 -15.34 -9.22 -6.31
C THR A 195 -14.01 -8.62 -5.83
N SER A 196 -13.76 -7.34 -6.13
CA SER A 196 -12.54 -6.63 -5.69
C SER A 196 -12.41 -6.57 -4.17
N SER A 197 -13.52 -6.34 -3.46
CA SER A 197 -13.53 -6.32 -1.99
C SER A 197 -13.20 -7.70 -1.41
N THR A 198 -13.74 -8.77 -2.01
CA THR A 198 -13.48 -10.15 -1.58
C THR A 198 -12.01 -10.51 -1.76
N ILE A 199 -11.41 -10.13 -2.91
CA ILE A 199 -9.97 -10.33 -3.17
C ILE A 199 -9.11 -9.62 -2.11
N LEU A 200 -9.43 -8.36 -1.79
CA LEU A 200 -8.70 -7.61 -0.76
C LEU A 200 -8.82 -8.24 0.63
N ILE A 201 -10.02 -8.68 1.02
CA ILE A 201 -10.25 -9.32 2.32
C ILE A 201 -9.44 -10.64 2.41
N ILE A 202 -9.50 -11.48 1.37
CA ILE A 202 -8.72 -12.72 1.32
C ILE A 202 -7.22 -12.41 1.39
N GLY A 203 -6.74 -11.43 0.62
CA GLY A 203 -5.34 -11.00 0.65
C GLY A 203 -4.89 -10.54 2.03
N MET A 204 -5.70 -9.73 2.71
CA MET A 204 -5.45 -9.29 4.09
C MET A 204 -5.38 -10.47 5.07
N ILE A 205 -6.31 -11.43 4.97
CA ILE A 205 -6.29 -12.64 5.81
C ILE A 205 -5.01 -13.45 5.56
N ILE A 206 -4.60 -13.64 4.31
CA ILE A 206 -3.36 -14.35 3.97
C ILE A 206 -2.15 -13.63 4.57
N ILE A 207 -2.03 -12.32 4.39
CA ILE A 207 -0.91 -11.55 4.96
C ILE A 207 -0.90 -11.66 6.47
N PHE A 208 -2.05 -11.49 7.13
CA PHE A 208 -2.15 -11.57 8.59
C PHE A 208 -1.77 -12.97 9.12
N THR A 209 -2.24 -14.03 8.45
CA THR A 209 -1.89 -15.40 8.81
C THR A 209 -0.41 -15.71 8.58
N GLN A 210 0.21 -15.17 7.52
CA GLN A 210 1.65 -15.31 7.29
C GLN A 210 2.48 -14.56 8.35
N ILE A 211 2.11 -13.33 8.69
CA ILE A 211 2.78 -12.57 9.76
C ILE A 211 2.64 -13.30 11.10
N SER A 212 1.43 -13.77 11.43
CA SER A 212 1.20 -14.54 12.65
C SER A 212 1.98 -15.85 12.66
N PHE A 213 2.12 -16.52 11.51
CA PHE A 213 2.93 -17.72 11.39
C PHE A 213 4.42 -17.41 11.63
N LEU A 214 4.95 -16.35 11.01
CA LEU A 214 6.34 -15.93 11.19
C LEU A 214 6.66 -15.56 12.63
N HIS A 215 5.76 -14.82 13.31
CA HIS A 215 5.98 -14.38 14.68
C HIS A 215 5.97 -15.56 15.69
N ASN A 216 5.10 -16.55 15.47
CA ASN A 216 4.97 -17.70 16.38
C ASN A 216 5.81 -18.91 15.98
N LYS A 217 6.53 -18.84 14.86
CA LYS A 217 7.40 -19.92 14.41
C LYS A 217 8.61 -19.97 15.34
N ASP A 218 8.75 -21.10 16.04
CA ASP A 218 9.95 -21.38 16.81
C ASP A 218 11.16 -21.33 15.88
N LEU A 219 12.02 -20.34 16.10
CA LEU A 219 13.25 -20.14 15.33
C LEU A 219 14.27 -21.25 15.59
N GLY A 220 14.01 -22.14 16.56
CA GLY A 220 14.93 -23.19 16.98
C GLY A 220 16.13 -22.64 17.75
N PHE A 221 16.18 -21.33 18.02
CA PHE A 221 17.16 -20.67 18.85
C PHE A 221 16.51 -19.56 19.69
N LYS A 222 17.05 -19.32 20.89
CA LYS A 222 16.64 -18.22 21.76
C LYS A 222 17.64 -17.07 21.63
N GLY A 223 17.25 -16.00 20.94
CA GLY A 223 18.12 -14.84 20.70
C GLY A 223 18.45 -14.03 21.97
N ASP A 224 17.59 -14.10 22.99
CA ASP A 224 17.65 -13.26 24.20
C ASP A 224 18.92 -13.42 25.06
N GLN A 225 19.76 -14.43 24.78
CA GLN A 225 20.96 -14.74 25.57
C GLN A 225 22.19 -15.06 24.70
N VAL A 226 22.22 -14.58 23.46
CA VAL A 226 23.36 -14.78 22.54
C VAL A 226 24.16 -13.49 22.42
N ILE A 227 25.45 -13.53 22.79
CA ILE A 227 26.38 -12.42 22.58
C ILE A 227 27.20 -12.68 21.32
N ILE A 228 27.15 -11.74 20.39
CA ILE A 228 27.92 -11.79 19.14
C ILE A 228 29.22 -11.00 19.34
N ALA A 229 30.36 -11.69 19.21
CA ALA A 229 31.68 -11.07 19.24
C ALA A 229 32.34 -11.18 17.85
N PRO A 230 32.58 -10.05 17.14
CA PRO A 230 33.15 -10.09 15.81
C PRO A 230 34.61 -10.54 15.85
N ILE A 231 34.95 -11.54 15.02
CA ILE A 231 36.34 -11.99 14.84
C ILE A 231 37.04 -11.03 13.88
N LYS A 232 37.88 -10.14 14.42
CA LYS A 232 38.52 -9.06 13.65
C LYS A 232 39.83 -9.45 12.95
N THR A 233 40.42 -10.63 13.25
CA THR A 233 41.76 -10.97 12.77
C THR A 233 41.90 -12.45 12.45
N ALA A 234 42.66 -12.79 11.41
CA ALA A 234 42.94 -14.17 11.00
C ALA A 234 43.53 -15.02 12.15
N LYS A 235 44.45 -14.46 12.96
CA LYS A 235 45.00 -15.12 14.14
C LYS A 235 43.95 -15.54 15.18
N MET A 236 42.85 -14.79 15.28
CA MET A 236 41.75 -15.08 16.20
C MET A 236 40.87 -16.20 15.64
N ALA A 237 40.69 -16.25 14.31
CA ALA A 237 39.98 -17.31 13.62
C ALA A 237 40.75 -18.66 13.67
N GLU A 238 42.08 -18.63 13.51
CA GLU A 238 42.94 -19.81 13.57
C GLU A 238 43.03 -20.40 14.99
N ASN A 239 43.14 -19.53 16.00
CA ASN A 239 43.25 -19.93 17.41
C ASN A 239 41.90 -20.03 18.14
N PHE A 240 40.79 -20.17 17.41
CA PHE A 240 39.44 -20.17 17.99
C PHE A 240 39.28 -21.16 19.15
N ARG A 241 39.88 -22.36 19.07
CA ARG A 241 39.81 -23.38 20.14
C ARG A 241 40.35 -22.85 21.48
N ASN A 242 41.50 -22.20 21.47
CA ASN A 242 42.11 -21.66 22.69
C ASN A 242 41.23 -20.56 23.31
N TYR A 243 40.68 -19.67 22.48
CA TYR A 243 39.76 -18.64 22.96
C TYR A 243 38.47 -19.24 23.51
N LYS A 244 37.91 -20.25 22.83
CA LYS A 244 36.72 -20.97 23.29
C LYS A 244 36.92 -21.54 24.69
N ASP A 245 38.06 -22.18 24.97
CA ASP A 245 38.34 -22.78 26.27
C ASP A 245 38.47 -21.71 27.39
N ILE A 246 39.11 -20.58 27.09
CA ILE A 246 39.19 -19.43 28.01
C ILE A 246 37.81 -18.90 28.38
N PHE A 247 36.94 -18.71 27.37
CA PHE A 247 35.61 -18.18 27.59
C PHE A 247 34.66 -19.17 28.29
N LEU A 248 34.81 -20.48 28.05
CA LEU A 248 34.08 -21.55 28.75
C LEU A 248 34.50 -21.72 30.22
N THR A 249 35.60 -21.09 30.64
CA THR A 249 35.98 -21.07 32.06
C THR A 249 34.99 -20.27 32.91
N ASN A 250 34.23 -19.36 32.30
CA ASN A 250 33.17 -18.62 32.97
C ASN A 250 31.89 -19.48 33.05
N SER A 251 31.43 -19.78 34.27
CA SER A 251 30.23 -20.60 34.52
C SER A 251 28.93 -20.02 33.96
N ASN A 252 28.90 -18.73 33.62
CA ASN A 252 27.74 -18.07 33.02
C ASN A 252 27.64 -18.30 31.49
N MET A 253 28.65 -18.95 30.87
CA MET A 253 28.70 -19.22 29.44
C MET A 253 28.38 -20.70 29.16
N LEU A 254 27.19 -20.98 28.62
CA LEU A 254 26.73 -22.36 28.35
C LEU A 254 27.43 -23.01 27.15
N SER A 255 27.65 -22.26 26.07
CA SER A 255 28.28 -22.79 24.85
C SER A 255 28.88 -21.67 24.00
N ILE A 256 29.86 -22.03 23.16
CA ILE A 256 30.51 -21.11 22.22
C ILE A 256 30.67 -21.82 20.89
N SER A 257 30.24 -21.13 19.83
CA SER A 257 30.38 -21.57 18.45
C SER A 257 30.91 -20.43 17.58
N ARG A 258 31.37 -20.77 16.38
CA ARG A 258 31.72 -19.81 15.34
C ARG A 258 30.77 -20.06 14.17
N ALA A 259 30.18 -18.99 13.64
CA ALA A 259 29.39 -19.02 12.44
C ALA A 259 29.87 -17.93 11.48
N ASP A 260 29.71 -18.18 10.18
CA ASP A 260 30.01 -17.17 9.15
C ASP A 260 28.82 -16.21 8.94
N TYR A 261 27.62 -16.60 9.39
CA TYR A 261 26.39 -15.80 9.39
C TYR A 261 25.69 -15.93 10.75
N PHE A 262 25.07 -14.87 11.24
CA PHE A 262 24.41 -14.89 12.54
C PHE A 262 23.04 -15.58 12.45
N PRO A 263 22.64 -16.37 13.47
CA PRO A 263 21.28 -16.88 13.53
C PRO A 263 20.29 -15.71 13.62
N GLY A 264 19.45 -15.54 12.60
CA GLY A 264 18.45 -14.47 12.53
C GLY A 264 18.76 -13.31 11.58
N ASP A 265 19.92 -13.32 10.91
CA ASP A 265 20.19 -12.45 9.73
C ASP A 265 19.47 -12.93 8.47
#